data_AF-A0A212JNZ9-F1
#
_entry.id   AF-A0A212JNZ9-F1
#
_cell.length_a   1.000
_cell.length_b   1.000
_cell.length_c   1.000
_cell.angle_alpha   90.00
_cell.angle_beta   90.00
_cell.angle_gamma   90.00
#
_symmetry.space_group_name_H-M   'P 1'
#
loop_
_entity.id
_entity.type
_entity.pdbx_description
1 polymer ?
#
loop_
_entity_poly.entity_id
_entity_poly.type
_entity_poly.pdbx_seq_one_letter_code
_entity_poly.pdbx_strand_id
1 'polypeptide(L)'
;MSGNRCGHDPKNPNLSPAKPIRKGKSGLPRILSLAAERAKAWYFHPKKCKLLQSHPHRKTRSERREACQIVIETILSHLDLASLCLGTPTLENGFIDIDMRTIVRDSGIGQRRCERAIALLKEAGFMKVQQPRAINDQGDYVGLRAIRVVTSLFFEFLNLGPMLQRERARASSRLQRKAMKANRKATDFMRRITQGLRNSFRFKPQRSRADLEKREEETRRWNTTCAKYMIANLDPDECRRRTNAELGLPADYSPGRYA
;
A
#
# COMPACT_ATOMS: atom_id res chain seq x y z
N MET A 1 -36.92 -39.44 13.19
CA MET A 1 -35.93 -38.35 13.12
C MET A 1 -34.61 -38.91 12.59
N SER A 2 -34.24 -38.67 11.34
CA SER A 2 -32.94 -39.10 10.81
C SER A 2 -32.31 -37.98 9.97
N GLY A 3 -31.08 -37.62 10.31
CA GLY A 3 -30.34 -36.50 9.72
C GLY A 3 -29.44 -35.86 10.77
N ASN A 4 -28.26 -35.40 10.37
CA ASN A 4 -27.09 -35.07 11.20
C ASN A 4 -27.28 -33.86 12.17
N ARG A 5 -28.52 -33.51 12.56
CA ARG A 5 -28.92 -32.37 13.41
C ARG A 5 -28.25 -31.04 13.05
N CYS A 6 -27.86 -30.87 11.80
CA CYS A 6 -27.12 -29.71 11.32
C CYS A 6 -28.01 -28.51 10.95
N GLY A 7 -29.32 -28.59 11.21
CA GLY A 7 -30.30 -27.54 10.91
C GLY A 7 -30.60 -27.34 9.42
N HIS A 8 -30.07 -28.19 8.54
CA HIS A 8 -30.28 -28.09 7.10
C HIS A 8 -31.67 -28.56 6.68
N ASP A 9 -32.43 -27.69 6.00
CA ASP A 9 -33.65 -28.05 5.26
C ASP A 9 -33.36 -28.02 3.74
N PRO A 10 -33.40 -29.18 3.05
CA PRO A 10 -33.20 -29.23 1.61
C PRO A 10 -34.21 -28.41 0.80
N LYS A 11 -35.44 -28.23 1.32
CA LYS A 11 -36.52 -27.47 0.67
C LYS A 11 -36.31 -25.97 0.85
N ASN A 12 -35.75 -25.54 1.98
CA ASN A 12 -35.47 -24.14 2.32
C ASN A 12 -34.00 -23.97 2.75
N PRO A 13 -33.04 -24.10 1.81
CA PRO A 13 -31.62 -24.06 2.16
C PRO A 13 -31.16 -22.66 2.52
N ASN A 14 -30.28 -22.53 3.52
CA ASN A 14 -29.57 -21.28 3.75
C ASN A 14 -28.28 -21.24 2.93
N LEU A 15 -28.28 -20.49 1.82
CA LEU A 15 -27.15 -20.41 0.90
C LEU A 15 -26.25 -19.18 1.13
N SER A 16 -26.47 -18.43 2.21
CA SER A 16 -25.71 -17.21 2.50
C SER A 16 -24.96 -17.32 3.82
N PRO A 17 -23.74 -16.76 3.89
CA PRO A 17 -22.94 -16.78 5.11
C PRO A 17 -23.48 -15.77 6.13
N ALA A 18 -23.03 -15.90 7.38
CA ALA A 18 -23.34 -14.93 8.43
C ALA A 18 -22.93 -13.50 8.08
N LYS A 19 -21.85 -13.34 7.29
CA LYS A 19 -21.40 -12.05 6.75
C LYS A 19 -21.33 -12.09 5.22
N PRO A 20 -22.43 -11.76 4.51
CA PRO A 20 -22.46 -11.77 3.05
C PRO A 20 -21.61 -10.66 2.42
N ILE A 21 -21.31 -10.81 1.13
CA ILE A 21 -20.54 -9.83 0.35
C ILE A 21 -21.27 -8.48 0.35
N ARG A 22 -20.58 -7.43 0.82
CA ARG A 22 -21.09 -6.05 0.77
C ARG A 22 -21.18 -5.56 -0.68
N LYS A 23 -22.36 -5.12 -1.11
CA LYS A 23 -22.66 -4.61 -2.47
C LYS A 23 -22.85 -3.09 -2.46
N GLY A 24 -22.81 -2.46 -3.63
CA GLY A 24 -23.14 -1.04 -3.81
C GLY A 24 -21.97 -0.09 -3.56
N LYS A 25 -22.28 1.20 -3.31
CA LYS A 25 -21.29 2.25 -3.04
C LYS A 25 -20.55 1.89 -1.75
N SER A 26 -19.22 1.80 -1.82
CA SER A 26 -18.30 1.26 -0.77
C SER A 26 -18.23 -0.27 -0.63
N GLY A 27 -18.99 -1.02 -1.42
CA GLY A 27 -18.95 -2.48 -1.47
C GLY A 27 -17.76 -3.04 -2.25
N LEU A 28 -17.68 -4.37 -2.30
CA LEU A 28 -16.69 -5.09 -3.09
C LEU A 28 -17.04 -5.04 -4.59
N PRO A 29 -16.06 -5.21 -5.50
CA PRO A 29 -16.30 -5.21 -6.93
C PRO A 29 -17.37 -6.22 -7.35
N ARG A 30 -18.27 -5.81 -8.27
CA ARG A 30 -19.47 -6.58 -8.65
C ARG A 30 -19.17 -8.02 -9.04
N ILE A 31 -18.01 -8.30 -9.64
CA ILE A 31 -17.58 -9.65 -10.02
C ILE A 31 -17.65 -10.65 -8.86
N LEU A 32 -17.31 -10.24 -7.64
CA LEU A 32 -17.30 -11.13 -6.47
C LEU A 32 -18.72 -11.52 -6.07
N SER A 33 -19.62 -10.54 -5.97
CA SER A 33 -21.04 -10.82 -5.70
C SER A 33 -21.71 -11.62 -6.83
N LEU A 34 -21.36 -11.34 -8.09
CA LEU A 34 -21.90 -12.05 -9.25
C LEU A 34 -21.39 -13.49 -9.32
N ALA A 35 -20.14 -13.75 -8.96
CA ALA A 35 -19.59 -15.09 -8.85
C ALA A 35 -20.32 -15.89 -7.76
N ALA A 36 -20.55 -15.30 -6.58
CA ALA A 36 -21.35 -15.93 -5.52
C ALA A 36 -22.79 -16.22 -5.97
N GLU A 37 -23.44 -15.27 -6.65
CA GLU A 37 -24.79 -15.44 -7.21
C GLU A 37 -24.84 -16.61 -8.22
N ARG A 38 -23.90 -16.66 -9.17
CA ARG A 38 -23.83 -17.74 -10.17
C ARG A 38 -23.49 -19.09 -9.56
N ALA A 39 -22.63 -19.13 -8.54
CA ALA A 39 -22.26 -20.37 -7.85
C ALA A 39 -23.46 -21.05 -7.17
N LYS A 40 -24.43 -20.28 -6.66
CA LYS A 40 -25.65 -20.81 -6.01
C LYS A 40 -26.44 -21.75 -6.91
N ALA A 41 -26.38 -21.59 -8.24
CA ALA A 41 -27.02 -22.49 -9.20
C ALA A 41 -26.57 -23.96 -9.03
N TRP A 42 -25.34 -24.21 -8.56
CA TRP A 42 -24.84 -25.56 -8.33
C TRP A 42 -25.59 -26.30 -7.20
N TYR A 43 -26.12 -25.58 -6.19
CA TYR A 43 -26.92 -26.21 -5.15
C TYR A 43 -28.15 -26.93 -5.73
N PHE A 44 -28.84 -26.25 -6.64
CA PHE A 44 -30.07 -26.72 -7.30
C PHE A 44 -29.78 -27.66 -8.48
N HIS A 45 -28.67 -27.42 -9.18
CA HIS A 45 -28.30 -28.17 -10.38
C HIS A 45 -26.91 -28.81 -10.26
N PRO A 46 -26.70 -29.76 -9.33
CA PRO A 46 -25.39 -30.35 -9.09
C PRO A 46 -24.80 -31.06 -10.32
N LYS A 47 -25.64 -31.52 -11.25
CA LYS A 47 -25.23 -32.14 -12.52
C LYS A 47 -24.51 -31.19 -13.48
N LYS A 48 -24.77 -29.87 -13.38
CA LYS A 48 -24.14 -28.85 -14.24
C LYS A 48 -22.70 -28.53 -13.83
N CYS A 49 -22.31 -28.84 -12.59
CA CYS A 49 -20.92 -28.70 -12.13
C CYS A 49 -20.37 -30.06 -11.73
N LYS A 50 -19.88 -30.81 -12.72
CA LYS A 50 -19.25 -32.13 -12.50
C LYS A 50 -17.98 -32.02 -11.65
N LEU A 51 -17.26 -30.90 -11.72
CA LEU A 51 -16.03 -30.66 -10.96
C LEU A 51 -16.24 -30.66 -9.44
N LEU A 52 -17.42 -30.26 -8.96
CA LEU A 52 -17.78 -30.28 -7.54
C LEU A 52 -18.55 -31.56 -7.13
N GLN A 53 -18.61 -32.56 -8.01
CA GLN A 53 -19.13 -33.88 -7.66
C GLN A 53 -17.99 -34.72 -7.10
N SER A 54 -18.09 -35.04 -5.81
CA SER A 54 -17.06 -35.82 -5.11
C SER A 54 -16.94 -37.25 -5.63
N HIS A 55 -17.97 -37.79 -6.31
CA HIS A 55 -17.96 -39.12 -6.94
C HIS A 55 -18.77 -39.13 -8.24
N PRO A 56 -18.28 -39.75 -9.33
CA PRO A 56 -18.97 -39.77 -10.63
C PRO A 56 -20.37 -40.40 -10.59
N HIS A 57 -20.58 -41.38 -9.71
CA HIS A 57 -21.82 -42.15 -9.61
C HIS A 57 -22.68 -41.81 -8.40
N ARG A 58 -22.25 -40.87 -7.54
CA ARG A 58 -22.95 -40.55 -6.29
C ARG A 58 -23.28 -39.07 -6.19
N LYS A 59 -24.55 -38.79 -5.91
CA LYS A 59 -24.99 -37.41 -5.63
C LYS A 59 -24.37 -36.90 -4.33
N THR A 60 -23.68 -35.77 -4.39
CA THR A 60 -23.28 -35.00 -3.20
C THR A 60 -24.52 -34.64 -2.38
N ARG A 61 -24.52 -34.87 -1.06
CA ARG A 61 -25.66 -34.52 -0.18
C ARG A 61 -25.96 -33.02 -0.20
N SER A 62 -27.23 -32.63 -0.07
CA SER A 62 -27.66 -31.22 -0.09
C SER A 62 -26.99 -30.37 1.00
N GLU A 63 -26.86 -30.89 2.23
CA GLU A 63 -26.13 -30.25 3.33
C GLU A 63 -24.69 -29.84 2.96
N ARG A 64 -23.99 -30.71 2.21
CA ARG A 64 -22.61 -30.46 1.79
C ARG A 64 -22.56 -29.42 0.67
N ARG A 65 -23.56 -29.42 -0.22
CA ARG A 65 -23.69 -28.39 -1.26
C ARG A 65 -23.95 -27.03 -0.62
N GLU A 66 -24.88 -26.97 0.34
CA GLU A 66 -25.18 -25.75 1.12
C GLU A 66 -23.92 -25.18 1.78
N ALA A 67 -23.19 -26.01 2.54
CA ALA A 67 -21.95 -25.59 3.20
C ALA A 67 -20.93 -25.03 2.21
N CYS A 68 -20.82 -25.64 1.02
CA CYS A 68 -19.89 -25.18 0.02
C CYS A 68 -20.32 -23.85 -0.62
N GLN A 69 -21.63 -23.58 -0.80
CA GLN A 69 -22.10 -22.26 -1.25
C GLN A 69 -21.79 -21.15 -0.23
N ILE A 70 -22.07 -21.42 1.05
CA ILE A 70 -21.76 -20.51 2.15
C ILE A 70 -20.26 -20.17 2.14
N VAL A 71 -19.42 -21.20 2.02
CA VAL A 71 -17.96 -21.02 2.00
C VAL A 71 -17.49 -20.28 0.76
N ILE A 72 -18.06 -20.56 -0.42
CA ILE A 72 -17.76 -19.82 -1.66
C ILE A 72 -18.01 -18.31 -1.47
N GLU A 73 -19.17 -17.93 -0.94
CA GLU A 73 -19.46 -16.51 -0.72
C GLU A 73 -18.53 -15.90 0.34
N THR A 74 -18.21 -16.66 1.40
CA THR A 74 -17.27 -16.24 2.45
C THR A 74 -15.85 -16.02 1.92
N ILE A 75 -15.31 -16.93 1.10
CA ILE A 75 -13.96 -16.74 0.55
C ILE A 75 -13.94 -15.58 -0.43
N LEU A 76 -15.00 -15.39 -1.22
CA LEU A 76 -15.09 -14.28 -2.16
C LEU A 76 -15.19 -12.92 -1.46
N SER A 77 -15.73 -12.84 -0.24
CA SER A 77 -15.71 -11.60 0.55
C SER A 77 -14.32 -11.20 1.04
N HIS A 78 -13.37 -12.12 1.02
CA HIS A 78 -11.99 -11.93 1.46
C HIS A 78 -10.96 -12.06 0.32
N LEU A 79 -11.43 -12.14 -0.94
CA LEU A 79 -10.57 -12.33 -2.09
C LEU A 79 -9.96 -11.00 -2.54
N ASP A 80 -8.63 -10.92 -2.54
CA ASP A 80 -7.91 -9.86 -3.24
C ASP A 80 -7.87 -10.16 -4.74
N LEU A 81 -8.48 -9.32 -5.57
CA LEU A 81 -8.57 -9.57 -7.02
C LEU A 81 -7.21 -9.49 -7.74
N ALA A 82 -6.24 -8.72 -7.23
CA ALA A 82 -4.95 -8.60 -7.91
C ALA A 82 -4.18 -9.94 -7.84
N SER A 83 -4.06 -10.50 -6.64
CA SER A 83 -3.34 -11.76 -6.38
C SER A 83 -4.20 -13.02 -6.54
N LEU A 84 -5.52 -12.90 -6.38
CA LEU A 84 -6.47 -13.99 -6.12
C LEU A 84 -6.22 -14.75 -4.82
N CYS A 85 -5.45 -14.17 -3.90
CA CYS A 85 -5.24 -14.72 -2.57
C CYS A 85 -6.36 -14.29 -1.61
N LEU A 86 -6.66 -15.13 -0.62
CA LEU A 86 -7.59 -14.80 0.47
C LEU A 86 -6.86 -14.05 1.57
N GLY A 87 -7.07 -12.74 1.64
CA GLY A 87 -6.36 -11.89 2.56
C GLY A 87 -6.39 -10.43 2.12
N THR A 88 -5.56 -9.62 2.78
CA THR A 88 -5.47 -8.20 2.47
C THR A 88 -4.01 -7.78 2.33
N PRO A 89 -3.64 -7.10 1.22
CA PRO A 89 -2.34 -6.47 1.11
C PRO A 89 -2.26 -5.28 2.07
N THR A 90 -1.20 -5.25 2.86
CA THR A 90 -0.84 -4.22 3.83
C THR A 90 0.49 -3.58 3.44
N LEU A 91 0.72 -2.34 3.87
CA LEU A 91 1.97 -1.64 3.57
C LEU A 91 3.13 -2.13 4.45
N GLU A 92 2.84 -2.48 5.71
CA GLU A 92 3.85 -2.84 6.71
C GLU A 92 4.19 -4.33 6.68
N ASN A 93 3.18 -5.20 6.65
CA ASN A 93 3.34 -6.65 6.82
C ASN A 93 3.22 -7.43 5.50
N GLY A 94 3.31 -6.75 4.36
CA GLY A 94 3.06 -7.36 3.06
C GLY A 94 1.63 -7.89 2.97
N PHE A 95 1.45 -9.18 2.67
CA PHE A 95 0.11 -9.78 2.55
C PHE A 95 -0.29 -10.53 3.82
N ILE A 96 -1.45 -10.19 4.39
CA ILE A 96 -1.99 -10.89 5.57
C ILE A 96 -3.10 -11.84 5.12
N ASP A 97 -2.80 -13.14 5.14
CA ASP A 97 -3.79 -14.19 4.86
C ASP A 97 -4.86 -14.29 5.96
N ILE A 98 -6.09 -14.62 5.54
CA ILE A 98 -7.15 -14.97 6.49
C ILE A 98 -6.92 -16.37 7.09
N ASP A 99 -7.24 -16.51 8.38
CA ASP A 99 -7.16 -17.79 9.06
C ASP A 99 -8.49 -18.57 8.99
N MET A 100 -8.46 -19.85 9.39
CA MET A 100 -9.66 -20.68 9.42
C MET A 100 -10.71 -20.14 10.40
N ARG A 101 -10.28 -19.51 11.50
CA ARG A 101 -11.19 -18.90 12.50
C ARG A 101 -12.02 -17.78 11.87
N THR A 102 -11.42 -16.96 11.03
CA THR A 102 -12.11 -15.91 10.26
C THR A 102 -13.15 -16.52 9.31
N ILE A 103 -12.78 -17.58 8.58
CA ILE A 103 -13.73 -18.28 7.68
C ILE A 103 -14.91 -18.85 8.46
N VAL A 104 -14.67 -19.51 9.59
CA VAL A 104 -15.72 -20.08 10.46
C VAL A 104 -16.65 -18.98 10.98
N ARG A 105 -16.09 -17.92 11.54
CA ARG A 105 -16.85 -16.78 12.08
C ARG A 105 -17.71 -16.12 11.00
N ASP A 106 -17.14 -15.84 9.84
CA ASP A 106 -17.83 -15.06 8.80
C ASP A 106 -18.81 -15.93 7.99
N SER A 107 -18.55 -17.24 7.89
CA SER A 107 -19.49 -18.19 7.27
C SER A 107 -20.68 -18.52 8.17
N GLY A 108 -20.50 -18.55 9.49
CA GLY A 108 -21.53 -18.95 10.45
C GLY A 108 -21.77 -20.46 10.51
N ILE A 109 -20.89 -21.28 9.93
CA ILE A 109 -20.98 -22.75 9.99
C ILE A 109 -19.76 -23.35 10.69
N GLY A 110 -19.91 -24.56 11.24
CA GLY A 110 -18.85 -25.22 12.00
C GLY A 110 -17.59 -25.51 11.17
N GLN A 111 -16.43 -25.48 11.83
CA GLN A 111 -15.10 -25.63 11.23
C GLN A 111 -14.97 -26.82 10.27
N ARG A 112 -15.43 -28.02 10.68
CA ARG A 112 -15.36 -29.20 9.80
C ARG A 112 -16.18 -29.06 8.51
N ARG A 113 -17.28 -28.29 8.52
CA ARG A 113 -18.05 -28.00 7.29
C ARG A 113 -17.26 -27.07 6.38
N CYS A 114 -16.60 -26.04 6.94
CA CYS A 114 -15.69 -25.17 6.18
C CYS A 114 -14.52 -25.94 5.55
N GLU A 115 -13.83 -26.76 6.33
CA GLU A 115 -12.69 -27.57 5.85
C GLU A 115 -13.07 -28.51 4.72
N ARG A 116 -14.21 -29.22 4.85
CA ARG A 116 -14.70 -30.13 3.81
C ARG A 116 -15.14 -29.41 2.54
N ALA A 117 -15.66 -28.19 2.65
CA ALA A 117 -15.97 -27.35 1.50
C ALA A 117 -14.69 -26.87 0.81
N ILE A 118 -13.69 -26.40 1.57
CA ILE A 118 -12.39 -26.00 1.02
C ILE A 118 -11.70 -27.19 0.34
N ALA A 119 -11.73 -28.38 0.94
CA ALA A 119 -11.20 -29.60 0.32
C ALA A 119 -11.87 -29.88 -1.04
N LEU A 120 -13.20 -29.73 -1.12
CA LEU A 120 -13.92 -29.91 -2.38
C LEU A 120 -13.52 -28.87 -3.44
N LEU A 121 -13.32 -27.60 -3.04
CA LEU A 121 -12.82 -26.56 -3.95
C LEU A 121 -11.40 -26.84 -4.44
N LYS A 122 -10.55 -27.44 -3.60
CA LYS A 122 -9.21 -27.91 -4.00
C LYS A 122 -9.28 -29.05 -5.01
N GLU A 123 -10.09 -30.08 -4.72
CA GLU A 123 -10.30 -31.23 -5.61
C GLU A 123 -10.84 -30.79 -6.98
N ALA A 124 -11.72 -29.80 -7.02
CA ALA A 124 -12.25 -29.22 -8.26
C ALA A 124 -11.26 -28.33 -9.03
N GLY A 125 -10.06 -28.08 -8.48
CA GLY A 125 -9.08 -27.16 -9.06
C GLY A 125 -9.45 -25.68 -8.94
N PHE A 126 -10.53 -25.33 -8.22
CA PHE A 126 -10.98 -23.96 -7.99
C PHE A 126 -10.16 -23.21 -6.94
N MET A 127 -9.39 -23.93 -6.13
CA MET A 127 -8.53 -23.34 -5.10
C MET A 127 -7.23 -24.11 -4.95
N LYS A 128 -6.13 -23.37 -4.74
CA LYS A 128 -4.86 -23.92 -4.24
C LYS A 128 -4.68 -23.49 -2.79
N VAL A 129 -4.19 -24.41 -1.95
CA VAL A 129 -3.91 -24.13 -0.53
C VAL A 129 -2.54 -24.65 -0.20
N GLN A 130 -1.68 -23.77 0.30
CA GLN A 130 -0.32 -24.08 0.77
C GLN A 130 -0.20 -23.64 2.22
N GLN A 131 0.39 -24.47 3.09
CA GLN A 131 0.71 -24.08 4.46
C GLN A 131 2.22 -23.89 4.58
N PRO A 132 2.71 -22.64 4.59
CA PRO A 132 4.13 -22.38 4.85
C PRO A 132 4.52 -22.84 6.25
N ARG A 133 5.81 -23.16 6.41
CA ARG A 133 6.41 -23.54 7.69
C ARG A 133 7.64 -22.67 7.91
N ALA A 134 7.92 -22.35 9.16
CA ALA A 134 9.11 -21.62 9.57
C ALA A 134 9.76 -22.35 10.75
N ILE A 135 11.02 -22.02 11.03
CA ILE A 135 11.70 -22.42 12.25
C ILE A 135 11.58 -21.24 13.23
N ASN A 136 11.15 -21.49 14.47
CA ASN A 136 11.08 -20.45 15.51
C ASN A 136 12.45 -20.21 16.16
N ASP A 137 12.53 -19.24 17.07
CA ASP A 137 13.78 -18.89 17.77
C ASP A 137 14.32 -20.05 18.64
N GLN A 138 13.47 -21.03 18.97
CA GLN A 138 13.82 -22.24 19.69
C GLN A 138 14.31 -23.39 18.79
N GLY A 139 14.30 -23.22 17.45
CA GLY A 139 14.70 -24.26 16.50
C GLY A 139 13.57 -25.22 16.08
N ASP A 140 12.34 -25.03 16.55
CA ASP A 140 11.20 -25.87 16.22
C ASP A 140 10.52 -25.46 14.90
N TYR A 141 10.04 -26.45 14.16
CA TYR A 141 9.19 -26.23 12.98
C TYR A 141 7.77 -25.81 13.40
N VAL A 142 7.41 -24.57 13.09
CA VAL A 142 6.07 -24.02 13.30
C VAL A 142 5.31 -23.84 11.99
N GLY A 143 4.03 -24.20 11.99
CA GLY A 143 3.13 -23.97 10.86
C GLY A 143 2.68 -22.51 10.81
N LEU A 144 2.90 -21.84 9.68
CA LEU A 144 2.36 -20.51 9.42
C LEU A 144 0.91 -20.59 8.93
N ARG A 145 0.27 -19.42 8.80
CA ARG A 145 -1.07 -19.33 8.21
C ARG A 145 -1.04 -19.84 6.78
N ALA A 146 -2.03 -20.66 6.44
CA ALA A 146 -2.11 -21.19 5.09
C ALA A 146 -2.49 -20.10 4.08
N ILE A 147 -1.76 -20.07 2.97
CA ILE A 147 -2.03 -19.24 1.80
C ILE A 147 -3.09 -19.95 0.95
N ARG A 148 -4.16 -19.23 0.61
CA ARG A 148 -5.28 -19.77 -0.17
C ARG A 148 -5.46 -18.91 -1.41
N VAL A 149 -5.38 -19.54 -2.58
CA VAL A 149 -5.49 -18.86 -3.88
C VAL A 149 -6.68 -19.42 -4.63
N VAL A 150 -7.64 -18.57 -4.98
CA VAL A 150 -8.72 -18.93 -5.90
C VAL A 150 -8.17 -18.93 -7.32
N THR A 151 -8.40 -19.99 -8.09
CA THR A 151 -7.88 -20.09 -9.45
C THR A 151 -8.78 -19.37 -10.45
N SER A 152 -8.22 -18.91 -11.57
CA SER A 152 -9.01 -18.32 -12.67
C SER A 152 -10.09 -19.28 -13.19
N LEU A 153 -9.82 -20.60 -13.12
CA LEU A 153 -10.75 -21.67 -13.49
C LEU A 153 -12.11 -21.53 -12.81
N PHE A 154 -12.14 -21.08 -11.54
CA PHE A 154 -13.41 -20.86 -10.84
C PHE A 154 -14.28 -19.80 -11.54
N PHE A 155 -13.68 -18.70 -12.00
CA PHE A 155 -14.40 -17.63 -12.69
C PHE A 155 -14.71 -18.02 -14.14
N GLU A 156 -13.82 -18.72 -14.82
CA GLU A 156 -14.06 -19.25 -16.16
C GLU A 156 -15.25 -20.22 -16.17
N PHE A 157 -15.30 -21.14 -15.19
CA PHE A 157 -16.41 -22.04 -14.99
C PHE A 157 -17.76 -21.31 -14.79
N LEU A 158 -17.72 -20.13 -14.18
CA LEU A 158 -18.90 -19.28 -13.98
C LEU A 158 -19.17 -18.32 -15.15
N ASN A 159 -18.47 -18.45 -16.29
CA ASN A 159 -18.54 -17.55 -17.44
C ASN A 159 -18.21 -16.09 -17.07
N LEU A 160 -17.20 -15.89 -16.21
CA LEU A 160 -16.72 -14.61 -15.73
C LEU A 160 -15.26 -14.31 -16.13
N GLY A 161 -14.60 -15.18 -16.90
CA GLY A 161 -13.19 -15.02 -17.31
C GLY A 161 -12.84 -13.63 -17.87
N PRO A 162 -13.56 -13.12 -18.89
CA PRO A 162 -13.30 -11.78 -19.44
C PRO A 162 -13.55 -10.64 -18.44
N MET A 163 -14.49 -10.82 -17.51
CA MET A 163 -14.71 -9.85 -16.42
C MET A 163 -13.57 -9.90 -15.41
N LEU A 164 -13.10 -11.10 -15.06
CA LEU A 164 -11.97 -11.32 -14.17
C LEU A 164 -10.75 -10.57 -14.67
N GLN A 165 -10.36 -10.77 -15.93
CA GLN A 165 -9.17 -10.11 -16.49
C GLN A 165 -9.21 -8.58 -16.34
N ARG A 166 -10.36 -7.96 -16.66
CA ARG A 166 -10.55 -6.52 -16.51
C ARG A 166 -10.49 -6.06 -15.05
N GLU A 167 -11.15 -6.78 -14.15
CA GLU A 167 -11.18 -6.44 -12.72
C GLU A 167 -9.82 -6.66 -12.04
N ARG A 168 -9.07 -7.70 -12.44
CA ARG A 168 -7.69 -7.93 -11.98
C ARG A 168 -6.77 -6.80 -12.42
N ALA A 169 -6.80 -6.41 -13.70
CA ALA A 169 -6.01 -5.29 -14.21
C ALA A 169 -6.29 -4.00 -13.42
N ARG A 170 -7.58 -3.69 -13.19
CA ARG A 170 -8.01 -2.55 -12.37
C ARG A 170 -7.49 -2.64 -10.93
N ALA A 171 -7.58 -3.80 -10.30
CA ALA A 171 -7.10 -4.02 -8.94
C ALA A 171 -5.57 -3.84 -8.84
N SER A 172 -4.81 -4.44 -9.75
CA SER A 172 -3.35 -4.32 -9.82
C SER A 172 -2.91 -2.87 -10.04
N SER A 173 -3.53 -2.14 -10.97
CA SER A 173 -3.22 -0.71 -11.18
C SER A 173 -3.54 0.13 -9.94
N ARG A 174 -4.60 -0.19 -9.19
CA ARG A 174 -4.90 0.51 -7.91
C ARG A 174 -3.83 0.25 -6.86
N LEU A 175 -3.35 -0.99 -6.74
CA LEU A 175 -2.27 -1.33 -5.81
C LEU A 175 -0.96 -0.63 -6.20
N GLN A 176 -0.57 -0.66 -7.47
CA GLN A 176 0.61 0.04 -7.98
C GLN A 176 0.55 1.55 -7.70
N ARG A 177 -0.59 2.19 -7.97
CA ARG A 177 -0.78 3.63 -7.67
C ARG A 177 -0.65 3.93 -6.18
N LYS A 178 -1.19 3.07 -5.30
CA LYS A 178 -1.03 3.21 -3.85
C LYS A 178 0.43 3.10 -3.42
N ALA A 179 1.14 2.09 -3.94
CA ALA A 179 2.56 1.89 -3.67
C ALA A 179 3.41 3.07 -4.16
N MET A 180 3.20 3.55 -5.39
CA MET A 180 3.89 4.73 -5.93
C MET A 180 3.63 5.98 -5.07
N LYS A 181 2.39 6.20 -4.62
CA LYS A 181 2.05 7.33 -3.75
C LYS A 181 2.72 7.22 -2.38
N ALA A 182 2.81 6.02 -1.81
CA ALA A 182 3.53 5.77 -0.56
C ALA A 182 5.04 6.04 -0.72
N ASN A 183 5.64 5.52 -1.79
CA ASN A 183 7.06 5.74 -2.10
C ASN A 183 7.36 7.22 -2.31
N ARG A 184 6.54 7.94 -3.09
CA ARG A 184 6.71 9.38 -3.29
C ARG A 184 6.68 10.16 -1.97
N LYS A 185 5.78 9.82 -1.05
CA LYS A 185 5.72 10.45 0.27
C LYS A 185 6.97 10.17 1.10
N ALA A 186 7.47 8.94 1.08
CA ALA A 186 8.71 8.56 1.76
C ALA A 186 9.90 9.34 1.18
N THR A 187 10.03 9.41 -0.15
CA THR A 187 11.07 10.18 -0.82
C THR A 187 10.96 11.67 -0.51
N ASP A 188 9.75 12.24 -0.53
CA ASP A 188 9.52 13.65 -0.18
C ASP A 188 9.89 13.95 1.29
N PHE A 189 9.58 13.02 2.20
CA PHE A 189 9.98 13.13 3.61
C PHE A 189 11.49 13.07 3.79
N MET A 190 12.17 12.09 3.16
CA MET A 190 13.63 11.99 3.18
C MET A 190 14.28 13.23 2.59
N ARG A 191 13.76 13.77 1.48
CA ARG A 191 14.25 15.02 0.89
C ARG A 191 14.17 16.19 1.87
N ARG A 192 13.08 16.32 2.64
CA ARG A 192 12.96 17.37 3.66
C ARG A 192 13.97 17.20 4.79
N ILE A 193 14.19 15.97 5.26
CA ILE A 193 15.23 15.69 6.26
C ILE A 193 16.61 16.06 5.74
N THR A 194 16.96 15.63 4.53
CA THR A 194 18.27 15.92 3.93
C THR A 194 18.45 17.43 3.68
N GLN A 195 17.41 18.14 3.25
CA GLN A 195 17.45 19.60 3.10
C GLN A 195 17.56 20.31 4.45
N GLY A 196 16.84 19.85 5.48
CA GLY A 196 16.94 20.36 6.84
C GLY A 196 18.37 20.22 7.37
N LEU A 197 18.95 19.02 7.28
CA LEU A 197 20.36 18.77 7.62
C LEU A 197 21.30 19.67 6.81
N ARG A 198 21.13 19.75 5.48
CA ARG A 198 21.99 20.58 4.61
C ARG A 198 21.90 22.07 4.95
N ASN A 199 20.73 22.56 5.38
CA ASN A 199 20.55 23.93 5.83
C ASN A 199 21.17 24.15 7.22
N SER A 200 21.13 23.15 8.12
CA SER A 200 21.84 23.18 9.40
C SER A 200 23.37 23.21 9.24
N PHE A 201 23.91 22.59 8.18
CA PHE A 201 25.34 22.60 7.86
C PHE A 201 25.78 23.76 6.95
N ARG A 202 24.84 24.56 6.41
CA ARG A 202 25.17 25.85 5.78
C ARG A 202 25.31 26.91 6.86
N PHE A 203 26.39 26.82 7.62
CA PHE A 203 26.89 27.93 8.43
C PHE A 203 27.27 29.05 7.45
N LYS A 204 26.40 30.05 7.25
CA LYS A 204 26.88 31.32 6.71
C LYS A 204 27.86 31.85 7.76
N PRO A 205 29.14 32.09 7.46
CA PRO A 205 30.04 32.68 8.44
C PRO A 205 29.45 34.03 8.83
N GLN A 206 28.92 34.11 10.05
CA GLN A 206 28.54 35.38 10.64
C GLN A 206 29.85 36.13 10.86
N ARG A 207 30.11 37.14 10.02
CA ARG A 207 31.29 38.01 10.20
C ARG A 207 31.28 38.50 11.64
N SER A 208 32.42 38.43 12.32
CA SER A 208 32.48 38.80 13.72
C SER A 208 32.13 40.28 13.86
N ARG A 209 31.57 40.66 15.01
CA ARG A 209 31.27 42.07 15.31
C ARG A 209 32.53 42.95 15.18
N ALA A 210 33.69 42.40 15.54
CA ALA A 210 35.00 43.05 15.39
C ALA A 210 35.35 43.32 13.91
N ASP A 211 35.03 42.41 12.98
CA ASP A 211 35.28 42.61 11.55
C ASP A 211 34.39 43.71 10.96
N LEU A 212 33.16 43.85 11.46
CA LEU A 212 32.23 44.91 11.06
C LEU A 212 32.71 46.27 11.59
N GLU A 213 33.06 46.35 12.87
CA GLU A 213 33.58 47.57 13.50
C GLU A 213 34.88 48.04 12.83
N LYS A 214 35.79 47.11 12.50
CA LYS A 214 37.03 47.43 11.77
C LYS A 214 36.76 48.02 10.39
N ARG A 215 35.81 47.46 9.63
CA ARG A 215 35.45 47.96 8.29
C ARG A 215 34.78 49.33 8.36
N GLU A 216 33.93 49.56 9.35
CA GLU A 216 33.30 50.86 9.59
C GLU A 216 34.34 51.92 9.93
N GLU A 217 35.35 51.57 10.74
CA GLU A 217 36.45 52.45 11.09
C GLU A 217 37.36 52.75 9.88
N GLU A 218 37.70 51.74 9.08
CA GLU A 218 38.42 51.91 7.81
C GLU A 218 37.67 52.83 6.85
N THR A 219 36.34 52.65 6.73
CA THR A 219 35.47 53.49 5.89
C THR A 219 35.41 54.92 6.42
N ARG A 220 35.29 55.10 7.74
CA ARG A 220 35.26 56.41 8.39
C ARG A 220 36.58 57.14 8.19
N ARG A 221 37.71 56.44 8.36
CA ARG A 221 39.06 56.98 8.13
C ARG A 221 39.23 57.41 6.69
N TRP A 222 38.82 56.56 5.74
CA TRP A 222 38.85 56.88 4.31
C TRP A 222 38.00 58.11 3.97
N ASN A 223 36.75 58.17 4.44
CA ASN A 223 35.86 59.31 4.21
C ASN A 223 36.40 60.62 4.79
N THR A 224 36.98 60.56 5.99
CA THR A 224 37.56 61.73 6.67
C THR A 224 38.78 62.26 5.91
N THR A 225 39.68 61.38 5.47
CA THR A 225 40.84 61.77 4.66
C THR A 225 40.40 62.31 3.30
N CYS A 226 39.42 61.69 2.65
CA CYS A 226 38.89 62.14 1.37
C CYS A 226 38.24 63.53 1.46
N ALA A 227 37.50 63.80 2.53
CA ALA A 227 36.88 65.09 2.78
C ALA A 227 37.89 66.24 2.86
N LYS A 228 39.10 66.02 3.39
CA LYS A 228 40.17 67.03 3.42
C LYS A 228 40.51 67.54 2.01
N TYR A 229 40.58 66.64 1.04
CA TYR A 229 40.90 66.99 -0.35
C TYR A 229 39.70 67.59 -1.08
N MET A 230 38.49 67.14 -0.78
CA MET A 230 37.27 67.73 -1.33
C MET A 230 37.08 69.19 -0.88
N ILE A 231 37.37 69.52 0.38
CA ILE A 231 37.32 70.89 0.91
C ILE A 231 38.34 71.81 0.21
N ALA A 232 39.46 71.25 -0.25
CA ALA A 232 40.46 71.96 -1.04
C ALA A 232 40.06 72.16 -2.53
N ASN A 233 38.80 71.88 -2.90
CA ASN A 233 38.27 71.97 -4.28
C ASN A 233 39.06 71.18 -5.33
N LEU A 234 39.66 70.05 -4.92
CA LEU A 234 40.30 69.12 -5.86
C LEU A 234 39.25 68.29 -6.60
N ASP A 235 39.58 67.86 -7.82
CA ASP A 235 38.74 66.94 -8.60
C ASP A 235 38.47 65.63 -7.81
N PRO A 236 37.26 65.05 -7.85
CA PRO A 236 36.92 63.85 -7.08
C PRO A 236 37.84 62.64 -7.34
N ASP A 237 38.33 62.44 -8.57
CA ASP A 237 39.24 61.34 -8.90
C ASP A 237 40.66 61.61 -8.38
N GLU A 238 41.06 62.88 -8.31
CA GLU A 238 42.29 63.31 -7.66
C GLU A 238 42.21 63.16 -6.13
N CYS A 239 41.07 63.51 -5.52
CA CYS A 239 40.81 63.31 -4.09
C CYS A 239 40.95 61.83 -3.71
N ARG A 240 40.37 60.92 -4.52
CA ARG A 240 40.49 59.47 -4.31
C ARG A 240 41.94 59.01 -4.40
N ARG A 241 42.68 59.41 -5.46
CA ARG A 241 44.08 59.02 -5.64
C ARG A 241 44.95 59.46 -4.48
N ARG A 242 44.79 60.71 -4.00
CA ARG A 242 45.53 61.23 -2.85
C ARG A 242 45.14 60.58 -1.54
N THR A 243 43.85 60.33 -1.32
CA THR A 243 43.35 59.59 -0.15
C THR A 243 43.95 58.19 -0.09
N ASN A 244 43.96 57.47 -1.21
CA ASN A 244 44.52 56.14 -1.29
C ASN A 244 46.04 56.16 -1.10
N ALA A 245 46.75 57.12 -1.70
CA ALA A 245 48.18 57.31 -1.47
C ALA A 245 48.52 57.62 0.01
N GLU A 246 47.75 58.49 0.67
CA GLU A 246 47.93 58.85 2.08
C GLU A 246 47.65 57.68 3.03
N LEU A 247 46.67 56.83 2.69
CA LEU A 247 46.29 55.68 3.51
C LEU A 247 47.05 54.40 3.12
N GLY A 248 47.95 54.45 2.13
CA GLY A 248 48.69 53.27 1.64
C GLY A 248 47.80 52.23 0.95
N LEU A 249 46.68 52.65 0.37
CA LEU A 249 45.68 51.80 -0.27
C LEU A 249 45.90 51.76 -1.81
N PRO A 250 45.43 50.70 -2.50
CA PRO A 250 45.48 50.62 -3.96
C PRO A 250 44.85 51.84 -4.64
N ALA A 251 45.39 52.27 -5.78
CA ALA A 251 44.94 53.48 -6.48
C ALA A 251 43.44 53.43 -6.89
N ASP A 252 42.90 52.24 -7.12
CA ASP A 252 41.51 51.95 -7.48
C ASP A 252 40.60 51.64 -6.28
N TYR A 253 41.14 51.63 -5.06
CA TYR A 253 40.37 51.33 -3.86
C TYR A 253 39.27 52.37 -3.61
N SER A 254 38.06 51.90 -3.34
CA SER A 254 36.94 52.70 -2.86
C SER A 254 36.07 51.84 -1.92
N PRO A 255 35.77 52.30 -0.69
CA PRO A 255 35.00 51.52 0.28
C PRO A 255 33.62 51.05 -0.18
N GLY A 256 33.06 51.65 -1.24
CA GLY A 256 31.72 51.36 -1.78
C GLY A 256 31.68 50.56 -3.10
N ARG A 257 32.81 50.20 -3.72
CA ARG A 257 32.79 49.50 -5.04
C ARG A 257 32.69 47.97 -4.97
N TYR A 258 32.79 47.39 -3.79
CA TYR A 258 32.60 45.95 -3.55
C TYR A 258 31.55 45.75 -2.45
N ALA A 259 30.28 45.87 -2.84
CA ALA A 259 29.11 45.45 -2.08
C ALA A 259 28.33 44.42 -2.90
#